data_AF-A0A352C2V5-F1
#
_entry.id   AF-A0A352C2V5-F1
#
_cell.length_a   1.000
_cell.length_b   1.000
_cell.length_c   1.000
_cell.angle_alpha   90.00
_cell.angle_beta   90.00
_cell.angle_gamma   90.00
#
_symmetry.space_group_name_H-M   'P 1'
#
loop_
_entity.id
_entity.type
_entity.pdbx_description
1 polymer ?
#
loop_
_entity_poly.entity_id
_entity_poly.type
_entity_poly.pdbx_seq_one_letter_code
_entity_poly.pdbx_strand_id
1 'polypeptide(L)'
;IQSPKIIISASGMLSGGRILHHLKCFGPNPKNTILITGYQAVGTRGARLLNHETRLKIHGEMVDIRAQIIELTSTSAHADYEEILE
;
A
#
# COMPACT_ATOMS: atom_id res chain seq x y z
N ILE A 1 24.23 -2.11 -9.42
CA ILE A 1 24.09 -1.02 -8.41
C ILE A 1 22.64 -1.02 -7.94
N GLN A 2 22.39 -1.16 -6.63
CA GLN A 2 21.07 -0.85 -6.07
C GLN A 2 21.04 0.65 -5.77
N SER A 3 20.28 1.40 -6.56
CA SER A 3 20.02 2.81 -6.32
C SER A 3 18.59 3.02 -5.78
N PRO A 4 18.36 4.08 -5.00
CA PRO A 4 17.01 4.52 -4.66
C PRO A 4 16.18 4.75 -5.92
N LYS A 5 14.89 4.40 -5.87
CA LYS A 5 13.96 4.53 -6.99
C LYS A 5 12.52 4.59 -6.49
N ILE A 6 11.65 5.13 -7.33
CA ILE A 6 10.20 5.14 -7.13
C ILE A 6 9.59 4.04 -8.01
N ILE A 7 8.69 3.24 -7.45
CA ILE A 7 7.95 2.20 -8.17
C ILE A 7 6.47 2.52 -8.05
N ILE A 8 5.80 2.70 -9.19
CA ILE A 8 4.35 2.85 -9.28
C ILE A 8 3.79 1.59 -9.92
N SER A 9 2.82 0.94 -9.27
CA SER A 9 2.28 -0.33 -9.73
C SER A 9 0.82 -0.53 -9.33
N ALA A 10 0.07 -1.19 -10.20
CA ALA A 10 -1.28 -1.68 -9.91
C ALA A 10 -1.24 -3.07 -9.21
N SER A 11 -2.26 -3.47 -8.45
CA SER A 11 -3.51 -2.73 -8.19
C SER A 11 -3.45 -1.81 -6.96
N GLY A 12 -4.21 -0.70 -7.00
CA GLY A 12 -4.19 0.34 -5.96
C GLY A 12 -4.63 -0.12 -4.56
N MET A 13 -5.34 -1.25 -4.47
CA MET A 13 -5.77 -1.83 -3.18
C MET A 13 -4.93 -3.02 -2.70
N LEU A 14 -3.82 -3.31 -3.40
CA LEU A 14 -2.90 -4.41 -3.06
C LEU A 14 -3.57 -5.80 -3.07
N SER A 15 -4.64 -5.96 -3.84
CA SER A 15 -5.40 -7.21 -3.91
C SER A 15 -4.74 -8.25 -4.82
N GLY A 16 -4.04 -7.80 -5.87
CA GLY A 16 -3.43 -8.66 -6.88
C GLY A 16 -2.51 -7.92 -7.86
N GLY A 17 -1.88 -8.67 -8.75
CA GLY A 17 -0.98 -8.13 -9.77
C GLY A 17 0.47 -7.96 -9.30
N ARG A 18 1.26 -7.21 -10.08
CA ARG A 18 2.72 -7.07 -9.87
C ARG A 18 3.08 -6.37 -8.55
N ILE A 19 2.17 -5.56 -8.00
CA ILE A 19 2.38 -4.93 -6.70
C ILE A 19 2.68 -5.93 -5.58
N LEU A 20 2.12 -7.15 -5.65
CA LEU A 20 2.38 -8.20 -4.67
C LEU A 20 3.84 -8.68 -4.69
N HIS A 21 4.47 -8.72 -5.86
CA HIS A 21 5.90 -9.04 -5.97
C HIS A 21 6.75 -7.92 -5.39
N HIS A 22 6.39 -6.66 -5.65
CA HIS A 22 7.08 -5.51 -5.06
C HIS A 22 6.95 -5.49 -3.54
N LEU A 23 5.77 -5.76 -2.99
CA LEU A 23 5.57 -5.89 -1.53
C LEU A 23 6.42 -7.02 -0.94
N LYS A 24 6.47 -8.20 -1.59
CA LYS A 24 7.31 -9.32 -1.14
C LYS A 24 8.82 -8.97 -1.16
N CYS A 25 9.28 -8.24 -2.18
CA CYS A 25 10.69 -7.89 -2.32
C CYS A 25 11.13 -6.71 -1.44
N PHE A 26 10.27 -5.69 -1.28
CA PHE A 26 10.65 -4.41 -0.67
C PHE A 26 10.01 -4.17 0.71
N GLY A 27 8.85 -4.78 1.00
CA GLY A 27 8.16 -4.64 2.28
C GLY A 27 8.98 -5.06 3.50
N PRO A 28 9.82 -6.12 3.45
CA PRO A 28 10.66 -6.49 4.57
C PRO A 28 11.78 -5.51 4.90
N ASN A 29 12.09 -4.49 4.09
CA ASN A 29 13.21 -3.60 4.39
C ASN A 29 12.72 -2.28 5.01
N PRO A 30 13.11 -1.94 6.26
CA PRO A 30 12.67 -0.73 6.94
C PRO A 30 13.19 0.57 6.33
N LYS A 31 14.16 0.51 5.40
CA LYS A 31 14.61 1.68 4.63
C LYS A 31 13.64 2.08 3.51
N ASN A 32 12.62 1.27 3.24
CA ASN A 32 11.63 1.53 2.20
C ASN A 32 10.37 2.13 2.79
N THR A 33 9.61 2.82 1.93
CA THR A 33 8.29 3.35 2.22
C THR A 33 7.28 2.77 1.25
N ILE A 34 6.12 2.34 1.76
CA ILE A 34 4.94 1.98 0.98
C ILE A 34 3.96 3.14 1.13
N LEU A 35 3.75 3.86 0.03
CA LEU A 35 2.87 5.01 -0.05
C LEU A 35 1.51 4.58 -0.63
N ILE A 36 0.45 4.73 0.16
CA ILE A 36 -0.93 4.45 -0.24
C ILE A 36 -1.60 5.77 -0.58
N THR A 37 -2.09 5.91 -1.81
CA THR A 37 -2.58 7.20 -2.36
C THR A 37 -4.08 7.21 -2.66
N GLY A 38 -4.81 6.16 -2.28
CA GLY A 38 -6.22 6.03 -2.61
C GLY A 38 -6.95 5.07 -1.68
N TYR A 39 -8.28 5.08 -1.77
CA TYR A 39 -9.17 4.35 -0.88
C TYR A 39 -8.84 2.85 -0.79
N GLN A 40 -8.91 2.33 0.43
CA GLN A 40 -8.68 0.93 0.73
C GLN A 40 -9.94 0.29 1.29
N ALA A 41 -10.61 -0.52 0.47
CA ALA A 41 -11.81 -1.23 0.90
C ALA A 41 -11.51 -2.25 2.01
N VAL A 42 -12.47 -2.45 2.91
CA VAL A 42 -12.39 -3.46 3.97
C VAL A 42 -12.09 -4.84 3.38
N GLY A 43 -11.21 -5.60 4.03
CA GLY A 43 -10.79 -6.93 3.58
C GLY A 43 -9.65 -6.93 2.56
N THR A 44 -9.26 -5.77 2.02
CA THR A 44 -8.07 -5.66 1.17
C THR A 44 -6.77 -5.69 1.98
N ARG A 45 -5.64 -5.98 1.33
CA ARG A 45 -4.33 -5.90 2.00
C ARG A 45 -3.95 -4.47 2.33
N GLY A 46 -4.34 -3.49 1.52
CA GLY A 46 -4.06 -2.10 1.85
C GLY A 46 -4.82 -1.64 3.09
N ALA A 47 -6.09 -2.04 3.27
CA ALA A 47 -6.81 -1.75 4.52
C ALA A 47 -6.15 -2.39 5.74
N ARG A 48 -5.62 -3.61 5.59
CA ARG A 48 -4.85 -4.29 6.64
C ARG A 48 -3.56 -3.53 7.00
N LEU A 49 -2.83 -3.02 6.01
CA LEU A 49 -1.62 -2.21 6.25
C LEU A 49 -1.94 -0.89 6.95
N LEU A 50 -3.02 -0.21 6.55
CA LEU A 50 -3.48 1.02 7.20
C LEU A 50 -3.89 0.76 8.66
N ASN A 51 -4.43 -0.42 8.96
CA ASN A 51 -4.69 -0.89 10.33
C ASN A 51 -3.43 -1.41 11.06
N HIS A 52 -2.24 -1.00 10.65
CA HIS A 52 -0.94 -1.32 11.26
C HIS A 52 -0.59 -2.82 11.30
N GLU A 53 -1.18 -3.63 10.42
CA GLU A 53 -0.78 -5.03 10.35
C GLU A 53 0.62 -5.18 9.73
N THR A 54 1.52 -5.81 10.48
CA THR A 54 2.93 -5.94 10.11
C THR A 54 3.25 -7.20 9.30
N ARG A 55 2.25 -8.04 9.02
CA ARG A 55 2.42 -9.27 8.23
C ARG A 55 1.27 -9.47 7.26
N LEU A 56 1.59 -9.76 6.00
CA LEU A 56 0.60 -10.00 4.95
C LEU A 56 0.80 -11.37 4.31
N LYS A 57 -0.31 -12.06 4.01
CA LYS A 57 -0.28 -13.26 3.17
C LYS A 57 -0.18 -12.88 1.69
N ILE A 58 0.95 -13.17 1.05
CA ILE A 58 1.24 -12.87 -0.34
C ILE A 58 1.73 -14.16 -1.03
N HIS A 59 1.05 -14.57 -2.10
CA HIS A 59 1.36 -15.79 -2.86
C HIS A 59 1.54 -17.04 -1.98
N GLY A 60 0.68 -17.21 -0.97
CA GLY A 60 0.70 -18.36 -0.06
C GLY A 60 1.63 -18.21 1.15
N GLU A 61 2.53 -17.24 1.15
CA GLU A 61 3.51 -17.03 2.23
C GLU A 61 3.17 -15.81 3.09
N MET A 62 3.56 -15.84 4.37
CA MET A 62 3.50 -14.67 5.25
C MET A 62 4.75 -13.83 5.03
N VAL A 63 4.55 -12.58 4.61
CA VAL A 63 5.61 -11.59 4.38
C VAL A 63 5.56 -10.56 5.49
N ASP A 64 6.71 -10.32 6.13
CA ASP A 64 6.85 -9.25 7.11
C ASP A 64 6.98 -7.90 6.42
N ILE A 65 6.19 -6.93 6.86
CA ILE A 65 6.17 -5.57 6.36
C ILE A 65 6.79 -4.69 7.42
N ARG A 66 8.07 -4.37 7.22
CA ARG A 66 8.87 -3.48 8.08
C ARG A 66 9.07 -2.10 7.44
N ALA A 67 8.77 -1.98 6.16
CA ALA A 67 8.74 -0.71 5.45
C ALA A 67 7.74 0.25 6.12
N GLN A 68 8.05 1.54 6.08
CA GLN A 68 7.16 2.59 6.59
C GLN A 68 5.89 2.64 5.73
N ILE A 69 4.72 2.59 6.36
CA ILE A 69 3.43 2.78 5.67
C ILE A 69 3.04 4.25 5.81
N ILE A 70 2.75 4.91 4.70
CA ILE A 70 2.26 6.28 4.66
C ILE A 70 0.99 6.32 3.82
N GLU A 71 -0.05 6.94 4.33
CA GLU A 71 -1.27 7.25 3.59
C GLU A 71 -1.24 8.73 3.16
N LEU A 72 -1.46 8.97 1.87
CA LEU A 72 -1.74 10.30 1.33
C LEU A 72 -3.24 10.44 1.19
N THR A 73 -3.85 11.20 2.10
CA THR A 73 -5.28 11.51 2.11
C THR A 73 -5.65 12.61 1.10
N SER A 74 -4.69 13.43 0.66
CA SER A 74 -4.92 14.62 -0.19
C SER A 74 -4.92 14.38 -1.70
N THR A 75 -4.92 13.13 -2.17
CA THR A 75 -4.98 12.79 -3.61
C THR A 75 -6.23 11.99 -3.99
N SER A 76 -7.27 11.99 -3.16
CA SER A 76 -8.57 11.43 -3.54
C SER A 76 -9.15 12.24 -4.70
N ALA A 77 -9.41 11.57 -5.84
CA ALA A 77 -10.20 12.14 -6.94
C ALA A 77 -11.72 12.05 -6.66
N HIS A 78 -12.10 11.53 -5.49
CA HIS A 78 -13.46 11.58 -4.99
C HIS A 78 -13.58 12.78 -4.04
N ALA A 79 -14.57 13.60 -4.33
CA ALA A 79 -15.02 14.71 -3.51
C ALA A 79 -15.08 14.27 -2.04
N ASP A 80 -14.42 15.04 -1.18
CA ASP A 80 -14.56 14.86 0.26
C ASP A 80 -16.02 15.14 0.65
N TYR A 81 -16.46 14.71 1.84
CA TYR A 81 -17.86 14.89 2.26
C TYR A 81 -18.33 16.35 2.15
N GLU A 82 -17.43 17.31 2.40
CA GLU A 82 -17.71 18.74 2.25
C GLU A 82 -17.95 19.16 0.79
N GLU A 83 -17.23 18.57 -0.17
CA GLU A 83 -17.41 18.84 -1.62
C GLU A 83 -18.70 18.23 -2.19
N ILE A 84 -19.30 17.22 -1.53
CA ILE A 84 -20.60 16.64 -1.93
C ILE A 84 -21.78 17.48 -1.42
N LEU A 85 -21.58 18.28 -0.37
CA LEU A 85 -22.62 19.11 0.25
C LEU A 85 -22.73 20.53 -0.33
N GLU A 86 -21.77 20.96 -1.15
CA GLU A 86 -21.86 22.18 -1.97
C GLU A 86 -22.75 21.98 -3.21
#